data_AF-A0A135P3F6-F1
#
_entry.id   AF-A0A135P3F6-F1
#
_cell.length_a   1.000
_cell.length_b   1.000
_cell.length_c   1.000
_cell.angle_alpha   90.00
_cell.angle_beta   90.00
_cell.angle_gamma   90.00
#
_symmetry.space_group_name_H-M   'P 1'
#
loop_
_entity.id
_entity.type
_entity.pdbx_description
1 polymer ?
#
loop_
_entity_poly.entity_id
_entity_poly.type
_entity_poly.pdbx_seq_one_letter_code
_entity_poly.pdbx_strand_id
1 'polypeptide(L)'
;MYLWVANLIIVLIWEIIVQQLSSLVLVFVTLTILSARFVTGAASDGPWGIGVGALFIGPLVFFFLAHTVLYLGAWIFRGRDGVASYTASKINRVSALMTIFAVMAVA
;
A
#
# COMPACT_ATOMS: atom_id res chain seq x y z
N MET A 1 0.58 23.84 -28.67
CA MET A 1 -0.18 23.82 -27.39
C MET A 1 -0.62 22.41 -26.99
N TYR A 2 -1.29 21.64 -27.86
CA TYR A 2 -1.76 20.27 -27.56
C TYR A 2 -0.65 19.27 -27.19
N LEU A 3 0.49 19.29 -27.87
CA LEU A 3 1.62 18.38 -27.57
C LEU A 3 2.23 18.60 -26.17
N TRP A 4 2.24 19.84 -25.69
CA TRP A 4 2.76 20.18 -24.37
C TRP A 4 1.82 19.69 -23.26
N VAL A 5 0.51 19.88 -23.45
CA VAL A 5 -0.52 19.37 -22.52
C VAL A 5 -0.52 17.84 -22.47
N ALA A 6 -0.37 17.16 -23.62
CA ALA A 6 -0.28 15.71 -23.68
C ALA A 6 0.94 15.17 -22.92
N ASN A 7 2.13 15.78 -23.09
CA ASN A 7 3.31 15.39 -22.34
C ASN A 7 3.15 15.62 -20.84
N LEU A 8 2.53 16.72 -20.42
CA LEU A 8 2.25 17.00 -19.01
C LEU A 8 1.35 15.91 -18.40
N ILE A 9 0.29 15.51 -19.10
CA ILE A 9 -0.64 14.47 -18.64
C ILE A 9 0.07 13.12 -18.53
N ILE A 10 0.91 12.75 -19.51
CA ILE A 10 1.66 11.49 -19.50
C ILE A 10 2.61 11.43 -18.29
N VAL A 11 3.35 12.51 -18.04
CA VAL A 11 4.27 12.60 -16.89
C VAL A 11 3.50 12.48 -15.58
N LEU A 12 2.36 13.15 -15.46
CA LEU A 12 1.55 13.15 -14.23
C LEU A 12 0.90 11.78 -13.96
N ILE A 13 0.42 11.10 -14.99
CA ILE A 13 -0.07 9.72 -14.90
C ILE A 13 1.06 8.77 -14.50
N TRP A 14 2.24 8.93 -15.11
CA TRP A 14 3.41 8.10 -14.80
C TRP A 14 3.81 8.22 -13.33
N GLU A 15 3.92 9.43 -12.80
CA GLU A 15 4.26 9.66 -11.40
C GLU A 15 3.23 9.03 -10.45
N ILE A 16 1.94 9.16 -10.75
CA ILE A 16 0.87 8.52 -9.96
C ILE A 16 1.03 7.00 -9.97
N ILE A 17 1.27 6.39 -11.14
CA ILE A 17 1.44 4.94 -11.27
C ILE A 17 2.68 4.48 -10.49
N VAL A 18 3.80 5.18 -10.63
CA VAL A 18 5.05 4.86 -9.91
C VAL A 18 4.85 4.94 -8.40
N GLN A 19 4.15 5.96 -7.89
CA GLN A 19 3.86 6.09 -6.47
C GLN A 19 2.94 4.99 -5.94
N GLN A 20 1.94 4.58 -6.72
CA GLN A 20 1.04 3.48 -6.37
C GLN A 20 1.78 2.14 -6.33
N LEU A 21 2.56 1.85 -7.37
CA LEU A 21 3.34 0.62 -7.48
C LEU A 21 4.39 0.52 -6.38
N SER A 22 5.15 1.58 -6.13
CA SER A 22 6.15 1.59 -5.05
C SER A 22 5.53 1.45 -3.66
N SER A 23 4.40 2.10 -3.40
CA SER A 23 3.66 1.93 -2.14
C SER A 23 3.15 0.50 -1.98
N LEU A 24 2.60 -0.09 -3.06
CA LEU A 24 2.12 -1.47 -3.06
C LEU A 24 3.26 -2.46 -2.81
N VAL A 25 4.40 -2.29 -3.49
CA VAL A 25 5.58 -3.13 -3.29
C VAL A 25 6.07 -3.05 -1.84
N LEU A 26 6.09 -1.85 -1.25
CA LEU A 26 6.50 -1.67 0.15
C LEU A 26 5.58 -2.45 1.10
N VAL A 27 4.25 -2.32 0.94
CA VAL A 27 3.29 -3.09 1.74
C VAL A 27 3.47 -4.59 1.54
N PHE A 28 3.65 -5.02 0.30
CA PHE A 28 3.82 -6.42 -0.06
C PHE A 28 5.04 -7.03 0.62
N VAL A 29 6.20 -6.37 0.52
CA VAL A 29 7.45 -6.83 1.14
C VAL A 29 7.31 -6.86 2.66
N THR A 30 6.80 -5.79 3.28
CA THR A 30 6.66 -5.75 4.75
C THR A 30 5.72 -6.84 5.27
N LEU A 31 4.55 -7.00 4.67
CA LEU A 31 3.60 -8.02 5.12
C LEU A 31 4.08 -9.43 4.82
N THR A 32 4.80 -9.66 3.71
CA THR A 32 5.40 -10.97 3.44
C THR A 32 6.42 -11.34 4.52
N ILE A 33 7.25 -10.38 4.95
CA ILE A 33 8.21 -10.61 6.06
C ILE A 33 7.47 -10.89 7.37
N LEU A 34 6.48 -10.07 7.73
CA LEU A 34 5.74 -10.23 8.99
C LEU A 34 4.91 -11.53 9.02
N SER A 35 4.36 -11.95 7.88
CA SER A 35 3.55 -13.17 7.77
C SER A 35 4.36 -14.42 7.44
N ALA A 36 5.68 -14.31 7.22
CA ALA A 36 6.53 -15.41 6.78
C ALA A 36 6.37 -16.66 7.67
N ARG A 37 6.40 -16.49 9.00
CA ARG A 37 6.22 -17.61 9.95
C ARG A 37 4.85 -18.28 9.82
N PHE A 38 3.80 -17.50 9.67
CA PHE A 38 2.43 -18.02 9.50
C PHE A 38 2.29 -18.77 8.19
N VAL A 39 2.83 -18.23 7.10
CA VAL A 39 2.79 -18.86 5.77
C VAL A 39 3.62 -20.15 5.76
N THR A 40 4.79 -20.17 6.37
CA THR A 40 5.60 -21.40 6.47
C THR A 40 4.93 -22.47 7.32
N GLY A 41 4.23 -22.09 8.40
CA GLY A 41 3.45 -23.02 9.22
C GLY A 41 2.24 -23.59 8.47
N ALA A 42 1.48 -22.74 7.78
CA ALA A 42 0.36 -23.18 6.95
C ALA A 42 0.80 -24.10 5.78
N ALA A 43 2.00 -23.90 5.26
CA ALA A 43 2.59 -24.77 4.25
C ALA A 43 3.03 -26.13 4.85
N SER A 44 3.61 -26.14 6.06
CA SER A 44 4.02 -27.39 6.73
C SER A 44 2.84 -28.23 7.18
N ASP A 45 1.77 -27.59 7.66
CA ASP A 45 0.64 -28.27 8.30
C ASP A 45 -0.39 -28.81 7.29
N GLY A 46 -0.17 -28.60 5.99
CA GLY A 46 -1.02 -29.08 4.90
C GLY A 46 -2.02 -28.08 4.29
N PRO A 47 -2.48 -26.97 4.92
CA PRO A 47 -3.38 -26.02 4.27
C PRO A 47 -2.63 -25.00 3.39
N TRP A 48 -1.97 -25.48 2.33
CA TRP A 48 -1.22 -24.68 1.36
C TRP A 48 -2.02 -23.51 0.77
N GLY A 49 -3.32 -23.72 0.52
CA GLY A 49 -4.21 -22.68 -0.02
C GLY A 49 -4.36 -21.46 0.89
N ILE A 50 -4.33 -21.65 2.21
CA ILE A 50 -4.38 -20.56 3.19
C ILE A 50 -3.05 -19.81 3.20
N GLY A 51 -1.92 -20.53 3.16
CA GLY A 51 -0.58 -19.92 3.08
C GLY A 51 -0.39 -19.06 1.83
N VAL A 52 -0.78 -19.57 0.66
CA VAL A 52 -0.71 -18.82 -0.61
C VAL A 52 -1.66 -17.62 -0.60
N GLY A 53 -2.88 -17.78 -0.08
CA GLY A 53 -3.82 -16.68 0.10
C GLY A 53 -3.27 -15.59 1.01
N ALA A 54 -2.69 -15.96 2.15
CA ALA A 54 -2.07 -15.01 3.08
C ALA A 54 -0.85 -14.29 2.48
N LEU A 55 -0.08 -14.95 1.62
CA LEU A 55 1.12 -14.36 0.99
C LEU A 55 0.76 -13.33 -0.09
N PHE A 56 -0.29 -13.57 -0.89
CA PHE A 56 -0.62 -12.71 -2.03
C PHE A 56 -1.88 -11.86 -1.83
N ILE A 57 -2.97 -12.47 -1.37
CA ILE A 57 -4.26 -11.78 -1.19
C ILE A 57 -4.23 -10.88 0.06
N GLY A 58 -3.58 -11.33 1.14
CA GLY A 58 -3.45 -10.58 2.38
C GLY A 58 -2.88 -9.16 2.18
N PRO A 59 -1.69 -9.01 1.56
CA PRO A 59 -1.10 -7.70 1.32
C PRO A 59 -1.91 -6.82 0.37
N LEU A 60 -2.56 -7.41 -0.64
CA LEU A 60 -3.44 -6.67 -1.56
C LEU A 60 -4.64 -6.09 -0.82
N VAL A 61 -5.37 -6.93 -0.08
CA VAL A 61 -6.55 -6.51 0.68
C VAL A 61 -6.17 -5.46 1.71
N PHE A 62 -5.06 -5.65 2.42
CA PHE A 62 -4.56 -4.67 3.38
C PHE A 62 -4.21 -3.34 2.71
N PHE A 63 -3.51 -3.36 1.58
CA PHE A 63 -3.16 -2.16 0.84
C PHE A 63 -4.40 -1.35 0.44
N PHE A 64 -5.42 -2.01 -0.12
CA PHE A 64 -6.67 -1.34 -0.52
C PHE A 64 -7.44 -0.77 0.68
N LEU A 65 -7.51 -1.51 1.79
CA LEU A 65 -8.13 -1.02 3.03
C LEU A 65 -7.37 0.18 3.60
N ALA A 66 -6.05 0.07 3.78
CA ALA A 66 -5.21 1.14 4.29
C ALA A 66 -5.28 2.38 3.38
N HIS A 67 -5.26 2.19 2.06
CA HIS A 67 -5.44 3.28 1.12
C HIS A 67 -6.80 3.97 1.28
N THR A 68 -7.89 3.21 1.37
CA THR A 68 -9.25 3.75 1.57
C THR A 68 -9.35 4.51 2.89
N VAL A 69 -8.84 3.95 3.99
CA VAL A 69 -8.88 4.58 5.31
C VAL A 69 -8.06 5.87 5.34
N LEU A 70 -6.83 5.85 4.80
CA LEU A 70 -5.99 7.04 4.75
C LEU A 70 -6.57 8.12 3.82
N TYR A 71 -7.17 7.72 2.70
CA TYR A 71 -7.86 8.63 1.80
C TYR A 71 -9.07 9.28 2.48
N LEU A 72 -9.92 8.48 3.12
CA LEU A 72 -11.11 8.96 3.81
C LEU A 72 -10.73 9.83 5.01
N GLY A 73 -9.70 9.47 5.77
CA GLY A 73 -9.15 10.28 6.84
C GLY A 73 -8.64 11.63 6.31
N ALA A 74 -7.86 11.64 5.23
CA ALA A 74 -7.40 12.87 4.61
C ALA A 74 -8.57 13.75 4.14
N TRP A 75 -9.62 13.15 3.60
CA TRP A 75 -10.83 13.83 3.15
C TRP A 75 -11.63 14.43 4.31
N ILE A 76 -11.87 13.68 5.38
CA ILE A 76 -12.64 14.13 6.56
C ILE A 76 -11.92 15.26 7.29
N PHE A 77 -10.62 15.11 7.55
CA PHE A 77 -9.88 16.05 8.40
C PHE A 77 -9.33 17.28 7.66
N ARG A 78 -9.10 17.18 6.35
CA ARG A 78 -8.41 18.22 5.56
C ARG A 78 -9.09 18.54 4.22
N GLY A 79 -10.28 17.99 3.95
CA GLY A 79 -11.02 18.26 2.73
C GLY A 79 -10.29 17.84 1.45
N ARG A 80 -10.60 18.50 0.33
CA ARG A 80 -9.99 18.19 -0.99
C ARG A 80 -8.48 18.44 -1.01
N ASP A 81 -7.99 19.44 -0.30
CA ASP A 81 -6.55 19.77 -0.21
C ASP A 81 -5.77 18.69 0.56
N GLY A 82 -6.41 18.10 1.58
CA GLY A 82 -5.90 16.95 2.31
C GLY A 82 -5.65 15.73 1.42
N VAL A 83 -6.58 15.48 0.50
CA VAL A 83 -6.48 14.38 -0.47
C VAL A 83 -5.37 14.63 -1.48
N ALA A 84 -5.21 15.86 -1.97
CA ALA A 84 -4.12 16.22 -2.88
C ALA A 84 -2.75 16.02 -2.21
N SER A 85 -2.60 16.47 -0.96
CA SER A 85 -1.40 16.24 -0.16
C SER A 85 -1.15 14.75 0.12
N TYR A 86 -2.21 13.98 0.36
CA TYR A 86 -2.10 12.53 0.54
C TYR A 86 -1.56 11.85 -0.71
N THR A 87 -2.05 12.21 -1.90
CA THR A 87 -1.57 11.67 -3.17
C THR A 87 -0.08 11.96 -3.35
N ALA A 88 0.36 13.20 -3.12
CA ALA A 88 1.77 13.60 -3.26
C ALA A 88 2.73 12.93 -2.25
N SER A 89 2.24 12.56 -1.06
CA SER A 89 3.05 12.00 0.04
C SER A 89 2.68 10.54 0.38
N LYS A 90 2.05 9.83 -0.57
CA LYS A 90 1.43 8.53 -0.32
C LYS A 90 2.42 7.51 0.25
N ILE A 91 3.61 7.38 -0.35
CA ILE A 91 4.67 6.45 0.10
C ILE A 91 5.04 6.71 1.56
N ASN A 92 5.26 7.97 1.94
CA ASN A 92 5.68 8.31 3.31
C ASN A 92 4.59 7.98 4.34
N ARG A 93 3.32 8.20 3.99
CA ARG A 93 2.20 7.87 4.89
C ARG A 93 1.98 6.38 5.00
N VAL A 94 2.08 5.65 3.89
CA VAL A 94 1.99 4.19 3.86
C VAL A 94 3.17 3.57 4.61
N SER A 95 4.39 4.09 4.46
CA SER A 95 5.57 3.60 5.18
C SER A 95 5.45 3.87 6.68
N ALA A 96 5.02 5.05 7.10
CA ALA A 96 4.78 5.36 8.51
C ALA A 96 3.76 4.39 9.13
N LEU A 97 2.67 4.11 8.41
CA LEU A 97 1.67 3.13 8.82
C LEU A 97 2.27 1.73 8.93
N MET A 98 3.05 1.29 7.93
CA MET A 98 3.76 0.00 8.00
C MET A 98 4.73 -0.06 9.18
N THR A 99 5.46 1.01 9.49
CA THR A 99 6.37 1.06 10.63
C THR A 99 5.62 0.89 11.94
N ILE A 100 4.48 1.57 12.12
CA ILE A 100 3.63 1.41 13.30
C ILE A 100 3.15 -0.04 13.43
N PHE A 101 2.65 -0.64 12.35
CA PHE A 101 2.22 -2.04 12.36
C PHE A 101 3.36 -3.02 12.63
N ALA A 102 4.53 -2.80 12.06
CA ALA A 102 5.70 -3.63 12.30
C ALA A 102 6.13 -3.58 13.77
N VAL A 103 6.10 -2.40 14.41
CA VAL A 103 6.38 -2.26 15.85
C VAL A 103 5.32 -2.98 16.69
N MET A 104 4.03 -2.80 16.38
CA MET A 104 2.94 -3.48 17.10
C MET A 104 2.97 -5.00 16.93
N ALA A 105 3.47 -5.52 15.81
CA ALA A 105 3.57 -6.96 15.59
C ALA A 105 4.72 -7.62 16.36
N VAL A 106 5.71 -6.83 16.79
CA VAL A 106 6.89 -7.31 17.54
C VAL A 106 6.73 -7.13 19.06
N ALA A 107 5.87 -6.20 19.50
CA ALA A 107 5.55 -5.95 20.91
C ALA A 107 4.57 -6.99 21.48
#